data_AF-A0A496T3U6-F1
#
_entry.id   AF-A0A496T3U6-F1
#
_cell.length_a   1.000
_cell.length_b   1.000
_cell.length_c   1.000
_cell.angle_alpha   90.00
_cell.angle_beta   90.00
_cell.angle_gamma   90.00
#
_symmetry.space_group_name_H-M   'P 1'
#
loop_
_entity.id
_entity.type
_entity.pdbx_description
1 polymer ?
#
loop_
_entity_poly.entity_id
_entity_poly.type
_entity_poly.pdbx_seq_one_letter_code
_entity_poly.pdbx_strand_id
1 'polypeptide(L)' 'QLFARRVLTEAVHELGHTLGLPHCSNRRCVMYFSNSLMDTDIKGYKFCPQCQAKLKNRLK' A
#
# COMPACT_ATOMS: atom_id res chain seq x y z
N GLN A 1 18.60 1.55 -4.83
CA GLN A 1 17.84 2.77 -5.23
C GLN A 1 16.67 2.99 -4.28
N LEU A 2 16.82 3.84 -3.25
CA LEU A 2 15.81 4.05 -2.21
C LEU A 2 14.64 4.93 -2.69
N PHE A 3 14.94 5.97 -3.48
CA PHE A 3 13.93 6.87 -4.05
C PHE A 3 12.89 6.12 -4.89
N ALA A 4 13.33 5.33 -5.88
CA ALA A 4 12.44 4.55 -6.74
C ALA A 4 11.54 3.58 -5.95
N ARG A 5 12.06 2.97 -4.88
CA ARG A 5 11.28 2.09 -3.99
C ARG A 5 10.17 2.85 -3.25
N ARG A 6 10.46 4.06 -2.76
CA ARG A 6 9.46 4.91 -2.09
C ARG A 6 8.39 5.39 -3.06
N VAL A 7 8.81 5.85 -4.25
CA VAL A 7 7.88 6.25 -5.33
C VAL A 7 6.95 5.09 -5.69
N LEU A 8 7.49 3.89 -5.92
CA LEU A 8 6.68 2.69 -6.18
C LEU A 8 5.71 2.40 -5.03
N THR A 9 6.17 2.53 -3.79
CA THR A 9 5.35 2.22 -2.60
C THR A 9 4.16 3.16 -2.47
N GLU A 10 4.36 4.47 -2.55
CA GLU A 10 3.25 5.42 -2.44
C GLU A 10 2.40 5.48 -3.72
N ALA A 11 2.97 5.27 -4.91
CA ALA A 11 2.18 5.11 -6.12
C ALA A 11 1.20 3.93 -6.02
N VAL A 12 1.65 2.78 -5.51
CA VAL A 12 0.77 1.62 -5.29
C VAL A 12 -0.25 1.90 -4.16
N HIS A 13 0.12 2.65 -3.12
CA HIS A 13 -0.80 3.08 -2.06
C HIS A 13 -1.96 3.91 -2.62
N GLU A 14 -1.64 4.96 -3.38
CA GLU A 14 -2.65 5.85 -3.95
C GLU A 14 -3.50 5.13 -5.02
N LEU A 15 -2.91 4.26 -5.84
CA LEU A 15 -3.68 3.38 -6.73
C LEU A 15 -4.61 2.44 -5.95
N GLY A 16 -4.20 1.99 -4.76
CA GLY A 16 -5.09 1.26 -3.86
C GLY A 16 -6.31 2.08 -3.46
N HIS A 17 -6.13 3.38 -3.17
CA HIS A 17 -7.23 4.29 -2.90
C HIS A 17 -8.13 4.53 -4.11
N THR A 18 -7.57 4.73 -5.31
CA THR A 18 -8.39 4.87 -6.54
C THR A 18 -9.22 3.62 -6.85
N LEU A 19 -8.76 2.44 -6.41
CA LEU A 19 -9.45 1.16 -6.51
C LEU A 19 -10.36 0.84 -5.30
N GLY A 20 -10.56 1.81 -4.40
CA GLY A 20 -11.53 1.73 -3.31
C GLY A 20 -11.06 0.95 -2.08
N LEU A 21 -9.75 0.82 -1.85
CA LEU A 21 -9.21 0.28 -0.61
C LEU A 21 -9.05 1.40 0.43
N PRO A 22 -9.54 1.20 1.67
CA PRO A 22 -9.22 2.10 2.79
C PRO A 22 -7.84 1.78 3.36
N HIS A 23 -7.37 2.62 4.28
CA HIS A 23 -6.18 2.33 5.08
C HIS A 23 -6.28 0.96 5.78
N CYS A 24 -5.11 0.32 5.94
CA CYS A 24 -4.96 -0.97 6.60
C CYS A 24 -4.19 -0.80 7.91
N SER A 25 -4.60 -1.50 8.97
CA SER A 25 -3.88 -1.51 10.26
C SER A 25 -2.58 -2.32 10.25
N ASN A 26 -2.35 -3.14 9.22
CA ASN A 26 -1.12 -3.91 9.08
C ASN A 26 0.02 -3.02 8.60
N ARG A 27 0.98 -2.74 9.48
CA ARG A 27 2.17 -1.90 9.22
C ARG A 27 3.07 -2.39 8.06
N ARG A 28 2.92 -3.63 7.61
CA ARG A 28 3.64 -4.23 6.46
C ARG A 28 2.81 -4.25 5.17
N CYS A 29 1.62 -3.67 5.17
CA CYS A 29 0.78 -3.54 3.98
C CYS A 29 1.03 -2.18 3.33
N VAL A 30 1.08 -2.15 2.00
CA VAL A 30 1.17 -0.89 1.24
C VAL A 30 0.05 0.10 1.58
N MET A 31 -1.13 -0.38 2.00
CA MET A 31 -2.25 0.45 2.46
C MET A 31 -2.11 0.95 3.91
N TYR A 32 -1.00 0.69 4.60
CA TYR A 32 -0.73 1.34 5.89
C TYR A 32 -0.52 2.84 5.67
N PHE A 33 -1.13 3.64 6.55
CA PHE A 33 -0.97 5.09 6.52
C PHE A 33 0.44 5.46 7.01
N SER A 34 1.20 6.17 6.17
CA SER A 34 2.56 6.60 6.49
C SER A 34 2.55 8.00 7.09
N ASN A 35 3.03 8.18 8.32
CA ASN A 35 3.26 9.50 8.91
C ASN A 35 4.72 9.97 8.74
N SER A 36 5.59 9.07 8.28
CA SER A 36 7.01 9.33 8.11
C SER A 36 7.59 8.52 6.95
N LEU A 37 8.76 8.91 6.45
CA LEU A 37 9.51 8.14 5.45
C LEU A 37 9.88 6.74 5.96
N MET A 38 10.06 6.59 7.27
CA MET A 38 10.36 5.29 7.90
C MET A 38 9.18 4.33 7.78
N ASP A 39 7.95 4.83 7.93
CA ASP A 39 6.75 4.00 7.74
C ASP A 39 6.65 3.49 6.30
N THR A 40 6.94 4.33 5.31
CA THR A 40 7.01 3.95 3.89
C THR A 40 8.08 2.88 3.63
N ASP A 41 9.25 3.02 4.26
CA ASP A 41 10.34 2.05 4.11
C ASP A 41 9.98 0.68 4.74
N ILE A 42 9.25 0.68 5.86
CA ILE A 42 8.76 -0.52 6.55
C ILE A 42 7.64 -1.22 5.78
N LYS A 43 6.63 -0.47 5.30
CA LYS A 43 5.43 -1.07 4.69
C LYS A 43 5.72 -1.68 3.32
N GLY A 44 6.52 -1.00 2.50
CA GLY A 44 6.83 -1.40 1.13
C GLY A 44 5.62 -1.48 0.21
N TYR A 45 5.83 -1.87 -1.04
CA TYR A 45 4.83 -1.79 -2.12
C TYR A 45 3.84 -2.97 -2.18
N LYS A 46 3.86 -3.92 -1.23
CA LYS A 46 3.04 -5.14 -1.29
C LYS A 46 1.75 -4.99 -0.49
N PHE A 47 0.63 -5.41 -1.08
CA PHE A 47 -0.62 -5.61 -0.36
C PHE A 47 -0.54 -6.84 0.57
N CYS A 48 -1.15 -6.75 1.76
CA CYS A 48 -1.39 -7.92 2.61
C CYS A 48 -2.47 -8.83 2.01
N PRO A 49 -2.61 -10.10 2.47
CA PRO A 49 -3.60 -11.03 1.92
C PRO A 49 -5.04 -10.49 1.94
N GLN A 50 -5.41 -9.73 2.99
CA GLN A 50 -6.74 -9.12 3.11
C GLN A 50 -6.98 -8.03 2.05
N CYS A 51 -6.03 -7.12 1.85
CA CYS A 51 -6.13 -6.08 0.82
C CYS A 51 -6.08 -6.67 -0.59
N GLN A 52 -5.29 -7.72 -0.83
CA GLN A 52 -5.28 -8.45 -2.11
C GLN A 52 -6.64 -9.07 -2.41
N ALA A 53 -7.28 -9.72 -1.43
CA ALA A 53 -8.61 -10.29 -1.61
C ALA A 53 -9.67 -9.21 -1.92
N LYS A 54 -9.64 -8.08 -1.20
CA LYS A 54 -10.51 -6.93 -1.47
C LYS A 54 -10.29 -6.37 -2.88
N LEU A 55 -9.05 -6.21 -3.29
CA LEU A 55 -8.68 -5.70 -4.63
C LEU A 55 -9.17 -6.63 -5.73
N LYS A 56 -8.96 -7.95 -5.59
CA LYS A 56 -9.46 -8.95 -6.54
C LYS A 56 -10.99 -8.92 -6.66
N ASN A 57 -11.71 -8.63 -5.59
CA ASN A 57 -13.17 -8.51 -5.64
C ASN A 57 -13.66 -7.21 -6.30
N ARG A 58 -12.83 -6.16 -6.35
CA ARG A 58 -13.15 -4.86 -6.99
C ARG A 58 -12.86 -4.85 -8.49
N LEU A 59 -11.95 -5.71 -8.95
CA LEU A 59 -11.51 -5.82 -10.35
C LEU A 59 -12.24 -6.94 -11.13
N LYS A 60 -13.19 -7.60 -10.50
CA LYS A 60 -14.15 -8.48 -11.17
C LYS A 60 -15.28 -7.65 -11.74
#